data_AF-A0A2S7UYE3-F1
#
_entry.id   AF-A0A2S7UYE3-F1
#
_cell.length_a   1.000
_cell.length_b   1.000
_cell.length_c   1.000
_cell.angle_alpha   90.00
_cell.angle_beta   90.00
_cell.angle_gamma   90.00
#
_symmetry.space_group_name_H-M   'P 1'
#
loop_
_entity.id
_entity.type
_entity.pdbx_description
1 polymer ?
#
loop_
_entity_poly.entity_id
_entity_poly.type
_entity_poly.pdbx_seq_one_letter_code
_entity_poly.pdbx_strand_id
1 'polypeptide(L)'
;MAKVTVDRATIDLFATDKQRGRPKSSPYSREQQMRINKKNQLIRDKQNGLKRVEIKLHREMYDKASVLAAEKGLSRSELLAELINNSLENL
;
A
#
# COMPACT_ATOMS: atom_id res chain seq x y z
N MET A 1 -0.63 -33.46 -2.74
CA MET A 1 0.36 -32.68 -1.97
C MET A 1 -0.20 -32.44 -0.58
N ALA A 2 0.38 -33.05 0.45
CA ALA A 2 -0.09 -32.89 1.83
C ALA A 2 0.22 -31.46 2.31
N LYS A 3 -0.82 -30.71 2.69
CA LYS A 3 -0.70 -29.35 3.23
C LYS A 3 -0.25 -29.51 4.68
N VAL A 4 0.97 -29.11 5.00
CA VAL A 4 1.49 -29.16 6.37
C VAL A 4 0.59 -28.31 7.27
N THR A 5 -0.06 -28.94 8.24
CA THR A 5 -0.85 -28.29 9.27
C THR A 5 0.12 -27.63 10.25
N VAL A 6 0.16 -26.30 10.25
CA VAL A 6 1.05 -25.54 11.14
C VAL A 6 0.45 -25.56 12.54
N ASP A 7 1.13 -26.21 13.47
CA ASP A 7 0.78 -26.17 14.90
C ASP A 7 0.96 -24.73 15.42
N ARG A 8 -0.05 -24.21 16.10
CA ARG A 8 -0.08 -22.85 16.64
C ARG A 8 0.25 -22.78 18.14
N ALA A 9 0.29 -23.92 18.83
CA ALA A 9 0.51 -23.98 20.27
C ALA A 9 1.99 -24.07 20.64
N THR A 10 2.81 -24.67 19.78
CA THR A 10 4.23 -24.91 20.04
C THR A 10 5.10 -23.80 19.44
N ILE A 11 5.98 -23.20 20.25
CA ILE A 11 6.95 -22.21 19.77
C ILE A 11 7.92 -22.89 18.80
N ASP A 12 7.90 -22.49 17.53
CA ASP A 12 8.78 -23.02 16.50
C ASP A 12 10.20 -22.45 16.64
N LEU A 13 11.06 -23.21 17.32
CA LEU A 13 12.48 -22.92 17.54
C LEU A 13 13.28 -22.81 16.24
N PHE A 14 12.74 -23.28 15.11
CA PHE A 14 13.39 -23.34 13.80
C PHE A 14 12.69 -22.45 12.76
N ALA A 15 11.85 -21.50 13.19
CA ALA A 15 11.15 -20.58 12.28
C ALA A 15 12.09 -19.74 11.40
N THR A 16 13.31 -19.48 11.89
CA THR A 16 14.35 -18.74 11.17
C THR A 16 15.17 -19.62 10.22
N ASP A 17 15.07 -20.94 10.35
CA ASP A 17 15.89 -21.88 9.59
C ASP A 17 15.31 -22.15 8.20
N LYS A 18 16.21 -22.37 7.24
CA LYS A 18 15.85 -22.56 5.85
C LYS A 18 15.23 -23.95 5.66
N GLN A 19 13.90 -24.00 5.62
CA GLN A 19 13.15 -25.22 5.34
C GLN A 19 13.45 -25.75 3.92
N ARG A 20 13.80 -27.05 3.81
CA ARG A 20 14.09 -27.70 2.53
C ARG A 20 12.84 -27.63 1.64
N GLY A 21 12.96 -27.05 0.45
CA GLY A 21 11.89 -27.00 -0.55
C GLY A 21 11.00 -25.75 -0.55
N ARG A 22 11.14 -24.81 0.40
CA ARG A 22 10.50 -23.49 0.31
C ARG A 22 11.50 -22.46 -0.22
N PRO A 23 11.52 -22.14 -1.54
CA PRO A 23 12.28 -20.99 -2.01
C PRO A 23 11.82 -19.75 -1.25
N LYS A 24 12.75 -18.89 -0.82
CA LYS A 24 12.38 -17.59 -0.24
C LYS A 24 11.47 -16.89 -1.25
N SER A 25 10.32 -16.39 -0.82
CA SER A 25 9.35 -15.71 -1.68
C SER A 25 9.93 -14.51 -2.45
N SER A 26 11.09 -14.02 -2.00
CA SER A 26 11.99 -13.15 -2.75
C SER A 26 13.44 -13.57 -2.50
N PRO A 27 14.30 -13.62 -3.52
CA PRO A 27 15.74 -13.87 -3.35
C PRO A 27 16.47 -12.69 -2.67
N TYR A 28 15.82 -11.52 -2.57
CA TYR A 28 16.38 -10.31 -1.99
C TYR A 28 16.16 -10.21 -0.48
N SER A 29 17.03 -9.45 0.20
CA SER A 29 16.77 -9.04 1.58
C SER A 29 15.53 -8.14 1.67
N ARG A 30 14.91 -8.05 2.85
CA ARG A 30 13.73 -7.18 3.07
C ARG A 30 14.02 -5.73 2.68
N GLU A 31 15.17 -5.19 3.04
CA GLU A 31 15.57 -3.82 2.70
C GLU A 31 15.67 -3.60 1.19
N GLN A 32 16.32 -4.53 0.48
CA GLN A 32 16.43 -4.49 -0.98
C GLN A 32 15.05 -4.59 -1.64
N GLN A 33 14.20 -5.48 -1.13
CA GLN A 33 12.84 -5.64 -1.61
C GLN A 33 12.01 -4.35 -1.45
N MET A 34 12.12 -3.66 -0.31
CA MET A 34 11.45 -2.38 -0.09
C MET A 34 11.93 -1.30 -1.07
N ARG A 35 13.23 -1.23 -1.38
CA ARG A 35 13.78 -0.30 -2.37
C ARG A 35 13.25 -0.58 -3.78
N ILE A 36 13.23 -1.86 -4.18
CA ILE A 36 12.71 -2.30 -5.49
C ILE A 36 11.21 -1.97 -5.60
N ASN A 37 10.43 -2.31 -4.57
CA ASN A 37 8.99 -2.03 -4.55
C ASN A 37 8.70 -0.53 -4.70
N LYS A 38 9.42 0.32 -3.97
CA LYS A 38 9.28 1.78 -4.07
C LYS A 38 9.67 2.29 -5.44
N LYS A 39 10.75 1.78 -6.05
CA LYS A 39 11.14 2.13 -7.42
C LYS A 39 10.05 1.77 -8.42
N ASN A 40 9.49 0.56 -8.33
CA ASN A 40 8.44 0.09 -9.22
C ASN A 40 7.15 0.91 -9.05
N GLN A 41 6.81 1.31 -7.82
CA GLN A 41 5.70 2.23 -7.55
C GLN A 41 5.90 3.56 -8.28
N LEU A 42 7.07 4.19 -8.14
CA LEU A 42 7.38 5.47 -8.79
C LEU A 42 7.36 5.36 -10.33
N ILE A 43 7.84 4.25 -10.89
CA ILE A 43 7.80 4.01 -12.35
C ILE A 43 6.36 3.88 -12.82
N ARG A 44 5.52 3.12 -12.10
CA ARG A 44 4.10 2.94 -12.42
C ARG A 44 3.34 4.27 -12.37
N ASP A 45 3.56 5.04 -11.30
CA ASP A 45 2.91 6.34 -11.15
C ASP A 45 3.30 7.28 -12.30
N LYS A 46 4.59 7.29 -12.70
CA LYS A 46 5.07 8.08 -13.84
C LYS A 46 4.44 7.62 -15.17
N GLN A 47 4.34 6.30 -15.40
CA GLN A 47 3.73 5.75 -16.62
C GLN A 47 2.25 6.10 -16.72
N ASN A 48 1.55 6.13 -15.60
CA ASN A 48 0.14 6.49 -15.52
C ASN A 48 -0.08 8.02 -15.49
N GLY A 49 0.99 8.83 -15.61
CA GLY A 49 0.91 10.30 -15.60
C GLY A 49 0.58 10.91 -14.24
N LEU A 50 0.60 10.14 -13.14
CA LEU A 50 0.33 10.66 -11.82
C LEU A 50 1.52 11.45 -11.29
N LYS A 51 1.23 12.59 -10.67
CA LYS A 51 2.18 13.37 -9.89
C LYS A 51 1.71 13.44 -8.44
N ARG A 52 2.62 13.18 -7.52
CA ARG A 52 2.35 13.29 -6.09
C ARG A 52 2.47 14.76 -5.68
N VAL A 53 1.42 15.28 -5.07
CA VAL A 53 1.39 16.61 -4.46
C VAL A 53 1.25 16.44 -2.96
N GLU A 54 2.14 17.07 -2.19
CA GLU A 54 2.06 17.10 -0.73
C GLU A 54 1.34 18.38 -0.31
N ILE A 55 0.23 18.23 0.43
CA ILE A 55 -0.64 19.35 0.82
C ILE A 55 -0.78 19.34 2.34
N LYS A 56 -0.67 20.51 2.97
CA LYS A 56 -0.99 20.70 4.39
C LYS A 56 -2.43 21.17 4.51
N LEU A 57 -3.22 20.45 5.30
CA LEU A 57 -4.64 20.76 5.55
C LEU A 57 -4.88 20.93 7.04
N HIS A 58 -5.91 21.69 7.40
CA HIS A 58 -6.42 21.71 8.77
C HIS A 58 -6.95 20.33 9.15
N ARG A 59 -6.73 19.93 10.40
CA ARG A 59 -7.11 18.61 10.92
C ARG A 59 -8.60 18.31 10.74
N GLU A 60 -9.45 19.29 11.04
CA GLU A 60 -10.91 19.13 10.90
C GLU A 60 -11.33 18.84 9.46
N MET A 61 -10.69 19.50 8.48
CA MET A 61 -10.96 19.27 7.06
C MET A 61 -10.50 17.88 6.63
N TYR A 62 -9.34 17.44 7.12
CA TYR A 62 -8.81 16.11 6.87
C TYR A 62 -9.74 15.00 7.42
N ASP A 63 -10.25 15.18 8.63
CA ASP A 63 -11.15 14.23 9.27
C ASP A 63 -12.50 14.17 8.53
N LYS A 64 -13.07 15.33 8.17
CA LYS A 64 -14.30 15.41 7.35
C LYS A 64 -14.14 14.71 5.99
N ALA A 65 -13.03 14.96 5.28
CA ALA A 65 -12.74 14.29 4.02
C ALA A 65 -12.62 12.77 4.18
N SER A 66 -12.10 12.31 5.31
CA SER A 66 -11.99 10.88 5.63
C SER A 66 -13.35 10.21 5.81
N VAL A 67 -14.28 10.87 6.50
CA VAL A 67 -15.66 10.39 6.69
C VAL A 67 -16.40 10.33 5.36
N LEU A 68 -16.36 11.41 4.59
CA LEU A 68 -17.04 11.48 3.27
C LEU A 68 -16.50 10.44 2.29
N ALA A 69 -15.19 10.16 2.30
CA ALA A 69 -14.61 9.13 1.46
C ALA A 69 -15.10 7.73 1.86
N ALA A 70 -15.20 7.47 3.17
CA ALA A 70 -15.71 6.20 3.67
C ALA A 70 -17.19 5.99 3.31
N GLU A 71 -18.03 7.02 3.43
CA GLU A 71 -19.45 6.97 3.04
C GLU A 71 -19.64 6.65 1.55
N LYS A 72 -18.76 7.19 0.69
CA LYS A 72 -18.78 6.93 -0.75
C LYS A 72 -18.06 5.62 -1.16
N GLY A 73 -17.44 4.91 -0.21
CA GLY A 73 -16.64 3.71 -0.51
C GLY A 73 -15.38 3.99 -1.34
N LEU A 74 -14.88 5.23 -1.33
CA LEU A 74 -13.71 5.68 -2.09
C LEU A 74 -12.50 5.83 -1.19
N SER A 75 -11.29 5.78 -1.76
CA SER A 75 -10.11 6.23 -1.03
C SER A 75 -10.14 7.76 -0.87
N ARG A 76 -9.59 8.24 0.23
CA ARG A 76 -9.48 9.68 0.51
C ARG A 76 -8.75 10.45 -0.60
N SER A 77 -7.74 9.83 -1.20
CA SER A 77 -7.00 10.37 -2.33
C SER A 77 -7.87 10.53 -3.57
N GLU A 78 -8.72 9.55 -3.88
CA GLU A 78 -9.63 9.61 -5.03
C GLU A 78 -10.69 10.69 -4.83
N LEU A 79 -11.29 10.77 -3.64
CA LEU A 79 -12.26 11.81 -3.32
C LEU A 79 -11.67 13.22 -3.50
N LEU A 80 -10.44 13.46 -3.00
CA LEU A 80 -9.79 14.76 -3.17
C LEU A 80 -9.47 15.06 -4.63
N ALA A 81 -9.04 14.07 -5.41
CA ALA A 81 -8.78 14.25 -6.84
C ALA A 81 -10.07 14.63 -7.59
N GLU A 82 -11.19 13.96 -7.29
CA GLU A 82 -12.49 14.27 -7.87
C GLU A 82 -12.96 15.70 -7.52
N LEU A 83 -12.82 16.10 -6.26
CA LEU A 83 -13.16 17.46 -5.82
C LEU A 83 -12.31 18.53 -6.52
N ILE A 84 -11.01 18.27 -6.70
CA ILE A 84 -10.11 19.20 -7.41
C ILE A 84 -10.52 19.31 -8.89
N ASN A 85 -10.78 18.18 -9.57
CA ASN A 85 -11.22 18.18 -10.97
C ASN A 85 -12.55 18.92 -11.13
N ASN A 86 -13.54 18.60 -10.29
CA ASN A 86 -14.84 19.28 -10.31
C ASN A 86 -14.69 20.79 -10.08
N SER A 87 -13.80 21.21 -9.18
CA SER A 87 -13.53 22.62 -8.96
C SER A 87 -12.89 23.29 -10.18
N LEU A 88 -11.98 22.61 -10.88
CA LEU A 88 -11.31 23.13 -12.07
C LEU A 88 -12.22 23.20 -13.30
N GLU A 89 -13.18 22.30 -13.43
CA GLU A 89 -14.16 22.30 -14.52
C GLU A 89 -15.22 23.40 -14.37
N ASN A 90 -15.52 23.81 -13.14
CA ASN A 90 -16.50 24.85 -12.82
C ASN A 90 -15.89 26.26 -12.69
N LEU A 91 -14.61 26.41 -13.02
CA LEU A 91 -13.83 27.66 -12.93
C LEU A 91 -13.72 28.32 -14.31
#